data_AF-A0A3R7C7L2-F1
#
_entry.id   AF-A0A3R7C7L2-F1
#
_cell.length_a   1.000
_cell.length_b   1.000
_cell.length_c   1.000
_cell.angle_alpha   90.00
_cell.angle_beta   90.00
_cell.angle_gamma   90.00
#
_symmetry.space_group_name_H-M   'P 1'
#
loop_
_entity.id
_entity.type
_entity.pdbx_description
1 polymer ?
#
loop_
_entity_poly.entity_id
_entity_poly.type
_entity_poly.pdbx_seq_one_letter_code
_entity_poly.pdbx_strand_id
1 'polypeptide(L)'
;MNRFGIQRPLSKNKCFLILSLLPVYFIVAGLFMQPIDGIFHGIVEIIREPDFLITDYFVIGGVGAAFINAGVLTLICIGIMYALDMNFDGHTITSTCLMFGFSLFGKNLLNIWMILLGVFLYAKYHKTTVKRYLYVGFYGTSLSPIVSQVMHIVNLPLPLRLLLCAATGIIIGFVLPPLSTHVHYSHKGYSLYNVGFAGGIIATVIVSILKSFGVTIESRLIWFTGQNQTFILLLSILFGTMIAYGILTDPMALEDYRSILRSYGLGGTDYYKSEGGAAVMINMGVNGLAAMLFVVMVGGDLNGPTIGGIFTVVGFSATGKHLRNILPVMAGVLIASEAKSWSITDPSAILALLLSTTLAPIAGEFGIIAGVIAGFLHSSVALNVGIVYGGMNLYNNGFAGGLVAMFLVPVIQSIRDRRARARGGLSL
;
A
#
# COMPACT_ATOMS: atom_id res chain seq x y z
N MET A 1 23.06 3.42 -35.78
CA MET A 1 22.79 4.48 -34.79
C MET A 1 22.96 3.88 -33.41
N ASN A 2 24.04 4.23 -32.71
CA ASN A 2 24.45 3.65 -31.43
C ASN A 2 23.45 4.02 -30.32
N ARG A 3 22.74 3.01 -29.78
CA ARG A 3 21.73 3.15 -28.70
C ARG A 3 22.32 3.15 -27.28
N PHE A 4 23.61 3.43 -27.14
CA PHE A 4 24.34 3.22 -25.89
C PHE A 4 25.35 4.32 -25.60
N GLY A 5 24.85 5.47 -25.15
CA GLY A 5 25.55 6.27 -24.14
C GLY A 5 25.11 5.75 -22.78
N ILE A 6 25.61 4.58 -22.36
CA ILE A 6 25.25 3.97 -21.07
C ILE A 6 25.68 4.94 -19.97
N GLN A 7 24.74 5.68 -19.40
CA GLN A 7 24.94 6.21 -18.06
C GLN A 7 25.25 5.02 -17.15
N ARG A 8 26.39 5.06 -16.48
CA ARG A 8 26.76 4.01 -15.53
C ARG A 8 25.61 3.85 -14.53
N PRO A 9 25.11 2.62 -14.28
CA PRO A 9 24.06 2.42 -13.30
C PRO A 9 24.52 3.00 -11.96
N LEU A 10 23.62 3.73 -11.30
CA LEU A 10 23.91 4.32 -9.99
C LEU A 10 24.39 3.22 -9.03
N SER A 11 25.39 3.53 -8.21
CA SER A 11 25.81 2.59 -7.18
C SER A 11 24.67 2.35 -6.20
N LYS A 12 24.60 1.13 -5.67
CA LYS A 12 23.60 0.73 -4.67
C LYS A 12 23.46 1.76 -3.54
N ASN A 13 24.60 2.23 -3.00
CA ASN A 13 24.63 3.22 -1.93
C ASN A 13 23.94 4.53 -2.32
N LYS A 14 24.14 4.99 -3.57
CA LYS A 14 23.45 6.18 -4.09
C LYS A 14 21.95 5.95 -4.23
N CYS A 15 21.51 4.79 -4.71
CA CYS A 15 20.08 4.48 -4.82
C CYS A 15 19.38 4.49 -3.45
N PHE A 16 19.98 3.86 -2.44
CA PHE A 16 19.45 3.88 -1.08
C PHE A 16 19.48 5.29 -0.46
N LEU A 17 20.51 6.09 -0.74
CA LEU A 17 20.57 7.48 -0.29
C LEU A 17 19.44 8.32 -0.91
N ILE A 18 19.23 8.21 -2.22
CA ILE A 18 18.14 8.89 -2.93
C ILE A 18 16.78 8.48 -2.36
N LEU A 19 16.59 7.18 -2.11
CA LEU A 19 15.36 6.64 -1.53
C LEU A 19 15.09 7.19 -0.12
N SER A 20 16.13 7.39 0.69
CA SER A 20 16.04 8.00 2.03
C SER A 20 15.66 9.48 2.01
N LEU A 21 15.78 10.19 0.89
CA LEU A 21 15.37 11.59 0.80
C LEU A 21 13.85 11.75 0.99
N LEU A 22 13.05 10.75 0.60
CA LEU A 22 11.59 10.77 0.76
C LEU A 22 11.18 10.87 2.25
N PRO A 23 11.57 9.94 3.14
CA PRO A 23 11.22 10.08 4.55
C PRO A 23 11.89 11.27 5.22
N VAL A 24 13.11 11.65 4.82
CA VAL A 24 13.79 12.85 5.36
C VAL A 24 13.02 14.12 5.01
N TYR A 25 12.48 14.24 3.79
CA TYR A 25 11.66 15.37 3.37
C TYR A 25 10.47 15.59 4.31
N PHE A 26 9.76 14.52 4.68
CA PHE A 26 8.62 14.63 5.60
C PHE A 26 9.04 14.85 7.05
N ILE A 27 10.16 14.31 7.51
CA ILE A 27 10.71 14.64 8.85
C ILE A 27 10.97 16.13 8.94
N VAL A 28 11.66 16.70 7.94
CA VAL A 28 11.97 18.13 7.90
C VAL A 28 10.69 18.96 7.86
N ALA A 29 9.72 18.60 7.02
CA ALA A 29 8.42 19.26 7.00
C ALA A 29 7.72 19.19 8.36
N GLY A 30 7.73 18.02 9.01
CA GLY A 30 7.11 17.81 10.32
C GLY A 30 7.71 18.70 11.42
N LEU A 31 9.03 18.89 11.42
CA LEU A 31 9.73 19.78 12.36
C LEU A 31 9.35 21.26 12.18
N PHE A 32 8.96 21.68 10.98
CA PHE A 32 8.46 23.04 10.74
C PHE A 32 6.98 23.21 11.07
N MET A 33 6.21 22.13 11.08
CA MET A 33 4.75 22.16 11.26
C MET A 33 4.31 22.01 12.71
N GLN A 34 5.18 21.57 13.61
CA GLN A 34 4.85 21.35 15.02
C GLN A 34 6.07 21.61 15.93
N PRO A 35 5.91 22.28 17.07
CA PRO A 35 6.96 22.41 18.08
C PRO A 35 7.51 21.05 18.55
N ILE A 36 8.80 21.01 18.91
CA ILE A 36 9.51 19.77 19.27
C ILE A 36 8.89 19.08 20.48
N ASP A 37 8.51 19.83 21.51
CA ASP A 37 7.82 19.33 22.70
C ASP A 37 6.46 18.69 22.33
N GLY A 38 5.69 19.36 21.47
CA GLY A 38 4.45 18.83 20.93
C GLY A 38 4.65 17.54 20.13
N ILE A 39 5.73 17.45 19.37
CA ILE A 39 6.09 16.24 18.61
C ILE A 39 6.34 15.06 19.54
N PHE A 40 7.14 15.25 20.59
CA PHE A 40 7.45 14.18 21.54
C PHE A 40 6.19 13.66 22.22
N HIS A 41 5.33 14.57 22.70
CA HIS A 41 4.04 14.20 23.26
C HIS A 41 3.18 13.45 22.23
N GLY A 42 3.11 13.97 21.00
CA GLY A 42 2.33 13.36 19.93
C GLY A 42 2.78 11.94 19.57
N ILE A 43 4.09 11.66 19.55
CA ILE A 43 4.62 10.31 19.30
C ILE A 43 4.21 9.35 20.43
N VAL A 44 4.22 9.81 21.68
CA VAL A 44 3.77 9.00 22.82
C VAL A 44 2.29 8.65 22.70
N GLU A 45 1.45 9.61 22.31
CA GLU A 45 0.02 9.37 22.08
C GLU A 45 -0.23 8.40 20.92
N ILE A 46 0.50 8.56 19.80
CA ILE A 46 0.43 7.63 18.65
C ILE A 46 0.76 6.18 19.08
N ILE A 47 1.74 5.97 19.96
CA ILE A 47 2.13 4.63 20.42
C ILE A 47 1.07 4.03 21.35
N ARG A 48 0.38 4.86 22.14
CA ARG A 48 -0.63 4.43 23.11
C ARG A 48 -1.99 4.19 22.49
N GLU A 49 -2.26 4.81 21.34
CA GLU A 49 -3.55 4.72 20.68
C GLU A 49 -3.79 3.32 20.09
N PRO A 50 -4.97 2.70 20.31
CA PRO A 50 -5.34 1.47 19.63
C PRO A 50 -5.54 1.73 18.13
N ASP A 51 -4.66 1.15 17.32
CA ASP A 51 -4.71 1.32 15.88
C ASP A 51 -5.87 0.54 15.24
N PHE A 52 -6.75 1.22 14.52
CA PHE A 52 -7.76 0.66 13.60
C PHE A 52 -7.57 1.18 12.17
N LEU A 53 -8.27 0.60 11.19
CA LEU A 53 -8.15 0.89 9.75
C LEU A 53 -8.09 2.37 9.40
N ILE A 54 -8.87 3.20 10.10
CA ILE A 54 -8.93 4.64 9.84
C ILE A 54 -8.69 5.38 11.16
N THR A 55 -7.48 5.26 11.68
CA THR A 55 -7.00 5.99 12.87
C THR A 55 -5.95 7.00 12.43
N ASP A 56 -6.37 8.21 12.12
CA ASP A 56 -5.51 9.25 11.58
C ASP A 56 -4.59 9.87 12.65
N TYR A 57 -3.27 9.66 12.50
CA TYR A 57 -2.30 10.18 13.45
C TYR A 57 -2.15 11.70 13.41
N PHE A 58 -2.65 12.38 12.38
CA PHE A 58 -2.68 13.85 12.36
C PHE A 58 -3.61 14.38 13.45
N VAL A 59 -4.69 13.66 13.78
CA VAL A 59 -5.58 14.00 14.89
C VAL A 59 -4.97 13.60 16.23
N ILE A 60 -4.35 12.41 16.31
CA ILE A 60 -3.84 11.85 17.57
C ILE A 60 -2.61 12.63 18.08
N GLY A 61 -1.55 12.70 17.27
CA GLY A 61 -0.27 13.26 17.67
C GLY A 61 0.05 14.63 17.07
N GLY A 62 -0.75 15.07 16.10
CA GLY A 62 -0.42 16.22 15.25
C GLY A 62 0.37 15.83 14.01
N VAL A 63 0.36 16.73 13.01
CA VAL A 63 0.97 16.49 11.70
C VAL A 63 2.48 16.24 11.80
N GLY A 64 3.19 17.00 12.64
CA GLY A 64 4.63 16.86 12.81
C GLY A 64 5.02 15.53 13.45
N ALA A 65 4.31 15.12 14.50
CA ALA A 65 4.51 13.82 15.15
C ALA A 65 4.26 12.65 14.19
N ALA A 66 3.18 12.72 13.40
CA ALA A 66 2.86 11.69 12.42
C ALA A 66 3.92 11.57 11.31
N PHE A 67 4.41 12.70 10.77
CA PHE A 67 5.49 12.69 9.78
C PHE A 67 6.80 12.16 10.35
N ILE A 68 7.12 12.45 11.61
CA ILE A 68 8.32 11.91 12.25
C ILE A 68 8.18 10.41 12.52
N ASN A 69 7.03 9.95 13.02
CA ASN A 69 6.75 8.51 13.16
C ASN A 69 6.95 7.79 11.81
N ALA A 70 6.30 8.29 10.76
CA ALA A 70 6.39 7.68 9.44
C ALA A 70 7.79 7.74 8.83
N GLY A 71 8.46 8.89 8.93
CA GLY A 71 9.80 9.08 8.38
C GLY A 71 10.84 8.23 9.09
N VAL A 72 10.87 8.23 10.42
CA VAL A 72 11.82 7.44 11.22
C VAL A 72 11.61 5.95 11.00
N LEU A 73 10.36 5.47 11.04
CA LEU A 73 10.07 4.06 10.79
C LEU A 73 10.54 3.63 9.39
N THR A 74 10.28 4.48 8.39
CA THR A 74 10.70 4.21 7.02
C THR A 74 12.22 4.19 6.88
N LEU A 75 12.93 5.12 7.51
CA LEU A 75 14.40 5.13 7.53
C LEU A 75 14.98 3.88 8.20
N ILE A 76 14.37 3.40 9.28
CA ILE A 76 14.76 2.14 9.92
C ILE A 76 14.56 0.97 8.96
N CYS A 77 13.41 0.89 8.27
CA CYS A 77 13.17 -0.15 7.26
C CYS A 77 14.15 -0.10 6.09
N ILE A 78 14.48 1.10 5.61
CA ILE A 78 15.54 1.31 4.60
C ILE A 78 16.88 0.81 5.11
N GLY A 79 17.24 1.16 6.35
CA GLY A 79 18.47 0.70 7.01
C GLY A 79 18.55 -0.82 7.12
N ILE A 80 17.45 -1.49 7.47
CA ILE A 80 17.35 -2.95 7.50
C ILE A 80 17.59 -3.55 6.11
N MET A 81 16.94 -3.01 5.07
CA MET A 81 17.15 -3.48 3.69
C MET A 81 18.60 -3.31 3.23
N TYR A 82 19.21 -2.18 3.58
CA TYR A 82 20.61 -1.89 3.25
C TYR A 82 21.57 -2.83 3.99
N ALA A 83 21.39 -3.01 5.30
CA ALA A 83 22.22 -3.88 6.14
C ALA A 83 22.10 -5.36 5.76
N LEU A 84 20.90 -5.79 5.34
CA LEU A 84 20.68 -7.13 4.78
C LEU A 84 21.14 -7.25 3.33
N ASP A 85 21.80 -6.24 2.77
CA ASP A 85 22.34 -6.26 1.41
C ASP A 85 21.27 -6.70 0.39
N MET A 86 20.08 -6.09 0.45
CA MET A 86 18.99 -6.30 -0.51
C MET A 86 19.35 -5.69 -1.87
N ASN A 87 18.96 -6.32 -2.97
CA ASN A 87 19.09 -5.73 -4.31
C ASN A 87 18.14 -4.53 -4.41
N PHE A 88 18.63 -3.41 -4.94
CA PHE A 88 17.78 -2.25 -5.16
C PHE A 88 16.94 -2.47 -6.42
N ASP A 89 15.63 -2.46 -6.25
CA ASP A 89 14.67 -2.72 -7.32
C ASP A 89 13.32 -2.05 -7.06
N GLY A 90 12.34 -2.26 -7.95
CA GLY A 90 11.01 -1.66 -7.79
C GLY A 90 10.33 -2.04 -6.49
N HIS A 91 10.55 -3.26 -5.97
CA HIS A 91 9.95 -3.71 -4.72
C HIS A 91 10.54 -3.00 -3.50
N THR A 92 11.82 -2.60 -3.58
CA THR A 92 12.47 -1.72 -2.59
C THR A 92 11.78 -0.35 -2.51
N ILE A 93 11.45 0.23 -3.68
CA ILE A 93 10.73 1.51 -3.78
C ILE A 93 9.29 1.36 -3.26
N THR A 94 8.57 0.33 -3.72
CA THR A 94 7.19 0.04 -3.31
C THR A 94 7.09 -0.15 -1.80
N SER A 95 7.96 -0.97 -1.22
CA SER A 95 7.97 -1.24 0.22
C SER A 95 8.25 0.01 1.05
N THR A 96 9.18 0.85 0.61
CA THR A 96 9.47 2.13 1.28
C THR A 96 8.26 3.05 1.29
N CYS A 97 7.59 3.23 0.15
CA CYS A 97 6.41 4.08 0.07
C CYS A 97 5.25 3.55 0.92
N LEU A 98 5.05 2.23 0.97
CA LEU A 98 4.03 1.61 1.81
C LEU A 98 4.36 1.72 3.31
N MET A 99 5.63 1.53 3.69
CA MET A 99 6.04 1.74 5.08
C MET A 99 5.84 3.19 5.48
N PHE A 100 6.17 4.15 4.63
CA PHE A 100 5.90 5.57 4.91
C PHE A 100 4.39 5.84 5.03
N GLY A 101 3.63 5.51 3.99
CA GLY A 101 2.22 5.87 3.89
C GLY A 101 1.35 5.30 5.01
N PHE A 102 1.50 4.01 5.32
CA PHE A 102 0.74 3.36 6.39
C PHE A 102 1.32 3.61 7.80
N SER A 103 2.40 4.39 7.92
CA SER A 103 2.86 4.87 9.22
C SER A 103 2.33 6.26 9.56
N LEU A 104 1.55 6.85 8.66
CA LEU A 104 0.73 8.02 8.96
C LEU A 104 -0.61 7.62 9.62
N PHE A 105 -0.95 6.33 9.61
CA PHE A 105 -2.13 5.77 10.25
C PHE A 105 -1.95 4.27 10.48
N GLY A 106 -2.04 3.83 11.73
CA GLY A 106 -2.11 2.42 12.10
C GLY A 106 -0.79 1.64 12.22
N LYS A 107 0.35 2.18 11.76
CA LYS A 107 1.70 1.63 12.06
C LYS A 107 2.55 2.61 12.84
N ASN A 108 3.13 2.15 13.94
CA ASN A 108 4.00 2.97 14.77
C ASN A 108 5.31 2.25 15.09
N LEU A 109 6.21 2.97 15.76
CA LEU A 109 7.54 2.49 16.14
C LEU A 109 7.55 1.25 17.06
N LEU A 110 6.41 0.82 17.60
CA LEU A 110 6.32 -0.31 18.52
C LEU A 110 5.57 -1.52 17.92
N ASN A 111 4.48 -1.28 17.19
CA ASN A 111 3.51 -2.33 16.84
C ASN A 111 3.96 -3.26 15.68
N ILE A 112 5.04 -2.94 14.97
CA ILE A 112 5.47 -3.71 13.79
C ILE A 112 6.41 -4.90 14.09
N TRP A 113 7.09 -4.90 15.23
CA TRP A 113 8.26 -5.75 15.46
C TRP A 113 7.95 -7.23 15.58
N MET A 114 6.86 -7.58 16.28
CA MET A 114 6.50 -8.97 16.52
C MET A 114 6.11 -9.70 15.23
N ILE A 115 5.49 -8.98 14.29
CA ILE A 115 5.16 -9.51 12.96
C ILE A 115 6.44 -9.76 12.16
N LEU A 116 7.40 -8.83 12.18
CA LEU A 116 8.70 -9.04 11.51
C LEU A 116 9.47 -10.21 12.11
N LEU A 117 9.46 -10.35 13.44
CA LEU A 117 10.06 -11.48 14.13
C LEU A 117 9.42 -12.80 13.69
N GLY A 118 8.10 -12.86 13.56
CA GLY A 118 7.40 -14.03 13.04
C GLY A 118 7.85 -14.45 11.63
N VAL A 119 8.03 -13.48 10.73
CA VAL A 119 8.57 -13.74 9.38
C VAL A 119 10.01 -14.23 9.43
N PHE A 120 10.83 -13.69 10.34
CA PHE A 120 12.22 -14.12 10.51
C PHE A 120 12.28 -15.56 11.04
N LEU A 121 11.41 -15.91 11.98
CA LEU A 121 11.26 -17.27 12.47
C LEU A 121 10.80 -18.23 11.37
N TYR A 122 9.89 -17.81 10.49
CA TYR A 122 9.50 -18.59 9.31
C TYR A 122 10.68 -18.85 8.38
N ALA A 123 11.47 -17.82 8.07
CA ALA A 123 12.67 -17.96 7.24
C ALA A 123 13.67 -18.96 7.85
N LYS A 124 13.91 -18.85 9.17
CA LYS A 124 14.78 -19.75 9.93
C LYS A 124 14.25 -21.18 9.95
N TYR A 125 12.96 -21.38 10.21
CA TYR A 125 12.31 -22.70 10.25
C TYR A 125 12.46 -23.43 8.91
N HIS A 126 12.25 -22.72 7.79
CA HIS A 126 12.41 -23.29 6.45
C HIS A 126 13.85 -23.28 5.93
N LYS A 127 14.84 -22.91 6.76
CA LYS A 127 16.27 -22.86 6.38
C LYS A 127 16.52 -22.02 5.13
N THR A 128 15.88 -20.84 5.07
CA THR A 128 15.99 -19.88 3.96
C THR A 128 16.48 -18.52 4.46
N THR A 129 16.83 -17.61 3.54
CA THR A 129 17.31 -16.27 3.91
C THR A 129 16.15 -15.34 4.25
N VAL A 130 16.35 -14.50 5.27
CA VAL A 130 15.39 -13.44 5.65
C VAL A 130 15.14 -12.48 4.48
N LYS A 131 16.15 -12.23 3.64
CA LYS A 131 16.06 -11.39 2.43
C LYS A 131 14.84 -11.76 1.56
N ARG A 132 14.54 -13.05 1.42
CA ARG A 132 13.44 -13.54 0.58
C ARG A 132 12.05 -13.08 1.03
N TYR A 133 11.85 -12.94 2.33
CA TYR A 133 10.54 -12.65 2.92
C TYR A 133 10.44 -11.26 3.54
N LEU A 134 11.51 -10.45 3.47
CA LEU A 134 11.54 -9.14 4.10
C LEU A 134 10.42 -8.20 3.61
N TYR A 135 10.20 -8.12 2.29
CA TYR A 135 9.10 -7.32 1.74
C TYR A 135 7.73 -7.83 2.20
N VAL A 136 7.55 -9.15 2.25
CA VAL A 136 6.31 -9.76 2.78
C VAL A 136 6.12 -9.37 4.25
N GLY A 137 7.19 -9.36 5.04
CA GLY A 137 7.16 -8.87 6.41
C GLY A 137 6.77 -7.40 6.53
N PHE A 138 7.41 -6.51 5.78
CA PHE A 138 7.06 -5.08 5.76
C PHE A 138 5.60 -4.85 5.38
N TYR A 139 5.10 -5.54 4.35
CA TYR A 139 3.69 -5.48 3.99
C TYR A 139 2.78 -6.12 5.06
N GLY A 140 3.24 -7.18 5.71
CA GLY A 140 2.55 -7.89 6.79
C GLY A 140 2.29 -7.09 8.04
N THR A 141 3.14 -6.09 8.32
CA THR A 141 2.91 -5.14 9.42
C THR A 141 1.60 -4.37 9.29
N SER A 142 0.88 -4.46 8.17
CA SER A 142 -0.51 -4.00 8.04
C SER A 142 -1.50 -4.63 9.03
N LEU A 143 -1.12 -5.74 9.66
CA LEU A 143 -1.88 -6.42 10.71
C LEU A 143 -1.44 -6.01 12.13
N SER A 144 -0.56 -5.01 12.27
CA SER A 144 -0.19 -4.46 13.58
C SER A 144 -1.38 -3.96 14.41
N PRO A 145 -2.50 -3.45 13.84
CA PRO A 145 -3.74 -3.23 14.60
C PRO A 145 -4.19 -4.41 15.46
N ILE A 146 -4.10 -5.65 14.94
CA ILE A 146 -4.50 -6.85 15.69
C ILE A 146 -3.61 -7.01 16.93
N VAL A 147 -2.31 -6.74 16.78
CA VAL A 147 -1.34 -6.82 17.89
C VAL A 147 -1.66 -5.76 18.95
N SER A 148 -1.92 -4.52 18.54
CA SER A 148 -2.33 -3.45 19.45
C SER A 148 -3.65 -3.80 20.16
N GLN A 149 -4.65 -4.32 19.45
CA GLN A 149 -5.95 -4.64 20.04
C GLN A 149 -5.89 -5.75 21.09
N VAL A 150 -5.08 -6.78 20.89
CA VAL A 150 -4.87 -7.84 21.91
C VAL A 150 -4.36 -7.26 23.23
N MET A 151 -3.64 -6.13 23.21
CA MET A 151 -3.18 -5.43 24.42
C MET A 151 -4.32 -4.80 25.23
N HIS A 152 -5.41 -4.40 24.56
CA HIS A 152 -6.53 -3.69 25.18
C HIS A 152 -7.74 -4.57 25.47
N ILE A 153 -7.94 -5.64 24.70
CA ILE A 153 -9.14 -6.49 24.76
C ILE A 153 -9.21 -7.33 26.04
N VAL A 154 -8.09 -7.86 26.53
CA VAL A 154 -8.12 -8.86 27.59
C VAL A 154 -7.84 -8.24 28.95
N ASN A 155 -8.77 -8.36 29.90
CA ASN A 155 -8.57 -7.96 31.31
C ASN A 155 -7.63 -8.92 32.06
N LEU A 156 -6.39 -9.02 31.58
CA LEU A 156 -5.33 -9.83 32.18
C LEU A 156 -4.26 -8.93 32.84
N PRO A 157 -3.39 -9.49 33.69
CA PRO A 157 -2.20 -8.77 34.15
C PRO A 157 -1.30 -8.37 32.96
N LEU A 158 -0.63 -7.22 33.07
CA LEU A 158 0.21 -6.66 32.01
C LEU A 158 1.22 -7.66 31.41
N PRO A 159 1.96 -8.48 32.20
CA PRO A 159 2.91 -9.44 31.63
C PRO A 159 2.25 -10.45 30.68
N LEU A 160 1.03 -10.89 31.00
CA LEU A 160 0.31 -11.86 30.19
C LEU A 160 -0.26 -11.22 28.92
N ARG A 161 -0.69 -9.95 28.99
CA ARG A 161 -1.08 -9.19 27.79
C ARG A 161 0.09 -9.03 26.83
N LEU A 162 1.26 -8.67 27.33
CA LEU A 162 2.48 -8.53 26.52
C LEU A 162 2.86 -9.85 25.85
N LEU A 163 2.77 -10.97 26.58
CA LEU A 163 3.02 -12.30 26.03
C LEU A 163 2.03 -12.64 24.90
N LEU A 164 0.73 -12.38 25.10
CA LEU A 164 -0.29 -12.62 24.07
C LEU A 164 -0.07 -11.74 22.83
N CYS A 165 0.24 -10.45 23.01
CA CYS A 165 0.56 -9.55 21.89
C CYS A 165 1.75 -10.07 21.09
N ALA A 166 2.83 -10.47 21.78
CA ALA A 166 4.02 -11.02 21.13
C ALA A 166 3.69 -12.32 20.39
N ALA A 167 2.96 -13.23 21.02
CA ALA A 167 2.55 -14.50 20.41
C ALA A 167 1.67 -14.27 19.17
N THR A 168 0.66 -13.40 19.25
CA THR A 168 -0.21 -13.07 18.12
C THR A 168 0.57 -12.47 16.96
N GLY A 169 1.45 -11.49 17.22
CA GLY A 169 2.30 -10.89 16.19
C GLY A 169 3.22 -11.90 15.52
N ILE A 170 3.88 -12.76 16.32
CA ILE A 170 4.76 -13.82 15.80
C ILE A 170 3.97 -14.82 14.94
N ILE A 171 2.79 -15.26 15.40
CA ILE A 171 1.94 -16.20 14.65
C ILE A 171 1.53 -15.59 13.31
N ILE A 172 1.04 -14.34 13.33
CA ILE A 172 0.68 -13.60 12.11
C ILE A 172 1.86 -13.56 11.14
N GLY A 173 3.04 -13.14 11.62
CA GLY A 173 4.24 -13.08 10.81
C GLY A 173 4.66 -14.43 10.25
N PHE A 174 4.52 -15.51 11.04
CA PHE A 174 4.93 -16.85 10.65
C PHE A 174 4.04 -17.44 9.55
N VAL A 175 2.72 -17.23 9.60
CA VAL A 175 1.78 -17.79 8.62
C VAL A 175 1.66 -16.94 7.35
N LEU A 176 2.15 -15.69 7.37
CA LEU A 176 1.97 -14.75 6.27
C LEU A 176 2.70 -15.14 4.97
N PRO A 177 3.97 -15.57 4.96
CA PRO A 177 4.67 -15.94 3.73
C PRO A 177 4.00 -17.07 2.91
N PRO A 178 3.60 -18.21 3.51
CA PRO A 178 2.96 -19.28 2.74
C PRO A 178 1.58 -18.86 2.23
N LEU A 179 0.79 -18.11 3.03
CA LEU A 179 -0.50 -17.58 2.59
C LEU A 179 -0.36 -16.60 1.43
N SER A 180 0.60 -15.68 1.51
CA SER A 180 0.91 -14.73 0.43
C SER A 180 1.29 -15.45 -0.85
N THR A 181 2.02 -16.57 -0.76
CA THR A 181 2.37 -17.37 -1.94
C THR A 181 1.14 -18.05 -2.53
N HIS A 182 0.30 -18.67 -1.69
CA HIS A 182 -0.89 -19.38 -2.12
C HIS A 182 -1.87 -18.45 -2.85
N VAL A 183 -2.20 -17.31 -2.24
CA VAL A 183 -3.19 -16.38 -2.82
C VAL A 183 -2.71 -15.72 -4.11
N HIS A 184 -1.40 -15.53 -4.27
CA HIS A 184 -0.83 -14.97 -5.49
C HIS A 184 -1.20 -15.81 -6.72
N TYR A 185 -1.12 -17.13 -6.59
CA TYR A 185 -1.51 -18.06 -7.66
C TYR A 185 -3.02 -18.01 -7.95
N SER A 186 -3.85 -17.80 -6.92
CA SER A 186 -5.30 -17.76 -7.06
C SER A 186 -5.77 -16.59 -7.93
N HIS A 187 -5.09 -15.43 -7.87
CA HIS A 187 -5.42 -14.26 -8.67
C HIS A 187 -4.44 -13.98 -9.81
N LYS A 188 -3.45 -14.87 -10.07
CA LYS A 188 -2.49 -14.82 -11.19
C LYS A 188 -1.81 -13.45 -11.42
N GLY A 189 -1.53 -12.70 -10.36
CA GLY A 189 -0.93 -11.35 -10.47
C GLY A 189 -1.87 -10.21 -10.88
N TYR A 190 -3.19 -10.44 -11.00
CA TYR A 190 -4.16 -9.37 -11.34
C TYR A 190 -4.54 -8.43 -10.17
N SER A 191 -4.14 -8.76 -8.94
CA SER A 191 -4.16 -7.88 -7.78
C SER A 191 -2.74 -7.58 -7.34
N LEU A 192 -2.35 -6.32 -7.35
CA LEU A 192 -0.99 -5.91 -6.93
C LEU A 192 -0.79 -6.02 -5.42
N TYR A 193 -1.86 -5.88 -4.63
CA TYR A 193 -1.80 -5.90 -3.17
C TYR A 193 -1.95 -7.32 -2.60
N ASN A 194 -1.17 -8.26 -3.13
CA ASN A 194 -1.23 -9.67 -2.77
C ASN A 194 -1.09 -9.93 -1.25
N VAL A 195 -0.14 -9.26 -0.59
CA VAL A 195 0.04 -9.42 0.87
C VAL A 195 -1.13 -8.83 1.64
N GLY A 196 -1.80 -7.79 1.12
CA GLY A 196 -3.05 -7.28 1.70
C GLY A 196 -4.19 -8.28 1.60
N PHE A 197 -4.23 -9.06 0.51
CA PHE A 197 -5.17 -10.15 0.35
C PHE A 197 -4.91 -11.29 1.34
N ALA A 198 -3.66 -11.74 1.45
CA ALA A 198 -3.26 -12.71 2.48
C ALA A 198 -3.57 -12.21 3.90
N GLY A 199 -3.27 -10.94 4.17
CA GLY A 199 -3.51 -10.30 5.45
C GLY A 199 -4.98 -10.26 5.83
N GLY A 200 -5.88 -10.00 4.86
CA GLY A 200 -7.32 -10.04 5.10
C GLY A 200 -7.85 -11.43 5.44
N ILE A 201 -7.29 -12.49 4.85
CA ILE A 201 -7.62 -13.88 5.22
C ILE A 201 -7.19 -14.15 6.67
N ILE A 202 -5.95 -13.79 7.03
CA ILE A 202 -5.41 -13.96 8.39
C ILE A 202 -6.28 -13.18 9.40
N ALA A 203 -6.57 -11.91 9.12
CA ALA A 203 -7.41 -11.07 9.96
C ALA A 203 -8.79 -11.68 10.15
N THR A 204 -9.43 -12.16 9.07
CA THR A 204 -10.74 -12.81 9.15
C THR A 204 -10.72 -14.01 10.09
N VAL A 205 -9.70 -14.88 9.99
CA VAL A 205 -9.56 -16.05 10.88
C VAL A 205 -9.36 -15.63 12.33
N ILE A 206 -8.40 -14.74 12.61
CA ILE A 206 -8.10 -14.32 13.99
C ILE A 206 -9.32 -13.64 14.62
N VAL A 207 -9.98 -12.75 13.90
CA VAL A 207 -11.15 -12.04 14.42
C VAL A 207 -12.33 -12.96 14.65
N SER A 208 -12.54 -13.93 13.75
CA SER A 208 -13.60 -14.92 13.93
C SER A 208 -13.38 -15.75 15.20
N ILE A 209 -12.13 -16.12 15.49
CA ILE A 209 -11.76 -16.81 16.73
C ILE A 209 -12.04 -15.92 17.93
N LEU A 210 -11.57 -14.67 17.94
CA LEU A 210 -11.81 -13.73 19.05
C LEU A 210 -13.32 -13.54 19.31
N LYS A 211 -14.12 -13.30 18.25
CA LYS A 211 -15.57 -13.18 18.34
C LYS A 211 -16.24 -14.46 18.89
N SER A 212 -15.74 -15.65 18.54
CA SER A 212 -16.28 -16.90 19.10
C SER A 212 -16.03 -17.07 20.61
N PHE A 213 -15.05 -16.36 21.16
CA PHE A 213 -14.81 -16.27 22.61
C PHE A 213 -15.54 -15.09 23.27
N GLY A 214 -16.46 -14.43 22.56
CA GLY A 214 -17.26 -13.32 23.09
C GLY A 214 -16.55 -11.97 23.12
N VAL A 215 -15.39 -11.84 22.45
CA VAL A 215 -14.68 -10.56 22.32
C VAL A 215 -15.45 -9.63 21.38
N THR A 216 -15.83 -8.46 21.89
CA THR A 216 -16.35 -7.35 21.07
C THR A 216 -15.20 -6.55 20.49
N ILE A 217 -15.31 -6.22 19.20
CA ILE A 217 -14.32 -5.42 18.49
C ILE A 217 -15.05 -4.18 18.00
N GLU A 218 -14.79 -3.06 18.65
CA GLU A 218 -15.36 -1.77 18.27
C GLU A 218 -14.52 -1.19 17.14
N SER A 219 -15.15 -0.74 16.06
CA SER A 219 -14.46 0.00 15.01
C SER A 219 -14.42 1.48 15.39
N ARG A 220 -13.28 2.13 15.20
CA ARG A 220 -13.15 3.58 15.33
C ARG A 220 -12.78 4.23 14.00
N LEU A 221 -13.36 5.41 13.77
CA LEU A 221 -13.08 6.28 12.63
C LEU A 221 -12.56 7.62 13.18
N ILE A 222 -11.27 7.88 13.00
CA ILE A 222 -10.63 9.15 13.31
C ILE A 222 -10.08 9.71 12.01
N TRP A 223 -10.54 10.90 11.64
CA TRP A 223 -10.29 11.49 10.32
C TRP A 223 -9.93 12.96 10.48
N PHE A 224 -8.71 13.34 10.07
CA PHE A 224 -8.31 14.73 10.08
C PHE A 224 -8.94 15.46 8.89
N THR A 225 -9.44 16.67 9.15
CA THR A 225 -10.03 17.55 8.14
C THR A 225 -9.33 18.90 8.18
N GLY A 226 -9.28 19.58 7.03
CA GLY A 226 -8.59 20.87 6.91
C GLY A 226 -7.11 20.77 6.55
N GLN A 227 -6.49 21.91 6.23
CA GLN A 227 -5.10 22.03 5.72
C GLN A 227 -4.79 21.43 4.35
N ASN A 228 -5.81 21.11 3.53
CA ASN A 228 -5.60 20.63 2.16
C ASN A 228 -4.60 21.47 1.36
N GLN A 229 -4.64 22.80 1.47
CA GLN A 229 -3.70 23.69 0.75
C GLN A 229 -2.24 23.40 1.10
N THR A 230 -1.93 23.19 2.37
CA THR A 230 -0.58 22.86 2.84
C THR A 230 -0.11 21.53 2.26
N PHE A 231 -0.96 20.51 2.30
CA PHE A 231 -0.61 19.18 1.81
C PHE A 231 -0.55 19.12 0.27
N ILE A 232 -1.41 19.88 -0.43
CA ILE A 232 -1.32 20.05 -1.89
C ILE A 232 0.05 20.62 -2.25
N LEU A 233 0.49 21.69 -1.57
CA LEU A 233 1.79 22.30 -1.83
C LEU A 233 2.93 21.31 -1.56
N LEU A 234 2.91 20.65 -0.40
CA LEU A 234 3.93 19.70 0.04
C LEU A 234 4.08 18.53 -0.95
N LEU A 235 2.97 17.93 -1.38
CA LEU A 235 2.97 16.82 -2.33
C LEU A 235 3.31 17.27 -3.75
N SER A 236 2.85 18.46 -4.17
CA SER A 236 3.17 19.01 -5.49
C SER A 236 4.67 19.26 -5.65
N ILE A 237 5.33 19.80 -4.62
CA ILE A 237 6.78 19.99 -4.61
C ILE A 237 7.49 18.65 -4.73
N LEU A 238 7.09 17.65 -3.93
CA LEU A 238 7.70 16.32 -3.95
C LEU A 238 7.56 15.67 -5.34
N PHE A 239 6.33 15.52 -5.83
CA PHE A 239 6.09 14.82 -7.09
C PHE A 239 6.59 15.61 -8.30
N GLY A 240 6.51 16.95 -8.28
CA GLY A 240 7.13 17.81 -9.29
C GLY A 240 8.65 17.64 -9.33
N THR A 241 9.31 17.55 -8.17
CA THR A 241 10.75 17.29 -8.08
C THR A 241 11.11 15.91 -8.62
N MET A 242 10.29 14.89 -8.37
CA MET A 242 10.52 13.54 -8.93
C MET A 242 10.45 13.54 -10.46
N ILE A 243 9.45 14.22 -11.04
CA ILE A 243 9.30 14.37 -12.50
C ILE A 243 10.49 15.14 -13.07
N ALA A 244 10.83 16.28 -12.48
CA ALA A 244 11.94 17.12 -12.91
C ALA A 244 13.26 16.33 -12.86
N TYR A 245 13.52 15.62 -11.75
CA TYR A 245 14.70 14.78 -11.62
C TYR A 245 14.77 13.72 -12.72
N GLY A 246 13.68 13.00 -13.00
CA GLY A 246 13.67 11.97 -14.04
C GLY A 246 13.95 12.55 -15.44
N ILE A 247 13.37 13.70 -15.78
CA ILE A 247 13.60 14.38 -17.08
C ILE A 247 15.04 14.91 -17.19
N LEU A 248 15.59 15.47 -16.11
CA LEU A 248 16.91 16.10 -16.11
C LEU A 248 18.07 15.11 -16.03
N THR A 249 17.83 13.92 -15.49
CA THR A 249 18.91 12.94 -15.26
C THR A 249 19.11 11.97 -16.40
N ASP A 250 18.10 11.67 -17.20
CA ASP A 250 18.24 10.74 -18.33
C ASP A 250 17.48 11.25 -19.58
N PRO A 251 18.19 11.53 -20.69
CA PRO A 251 17.56 11.97 -21.94
C PRO A 251 16.52 10.99 -22.51
N MET A 252 16.64 9.69 -22.20
CA MET A 252 15.72 8.65 -22.67
C MET A 252 14.53 8.43 -21.74
N ALA A 253 14.50 9.07 -20.56
CA ALA A 253 13.49 8.83 -19.53
C ALA A 253 12.05 8.98 -20.02
N LEU A 254 11.80 9.89 -20.97
CA LEU A 254 10.46 10.08 -21.54
C LEU A 254 10.06 8.97 -22.53
N GLU A 255 11.00 8.40 -23.27
CA GLU A 255 10.74 7.23 -24.13
C GLU A 255 10.49 5.99 -23.27
N ASP A 256 11.30 5.79 -22.25
CA ASP A 256 11.15 4.68 -21.30
C ASP A 256 9.87 4.81 -20.46
N TYR A 257 9.49 6.03 -20.06
CA TYR A 257 8.18 6.29 -19.45
C TYR A 257 7.02 5.92 -20.39
N ARG A 258 7.13 6.20 -21.70
CA ARG A 258 6.12 5.75 -22.68
C ARG A 258 6.08 4.23 -22.80
N SER A 259 7.20 3.54 -22.59
CA SER A 259 7.23 2.07 -22.49
C SER A 259 6.41 1.59 -21.28
N ILE A 260 6.62 2.19 -20.09
CA ILE A 260 5.82 1.90 -18.89
C ILE A 260 4.32 2.05 -19.19
N LEU A 261 3.90 3.12 -19.85
CA LEU A 261 2.50 3.37 -20.21
C LEU A 261 1.89 2.32 -21.15
N ARG A 262 2.70 1.53 -21.87
CA ARG A 262 2.25 0.47 -22.78
C ARG A 262 2.23 -0.91 -22.15
N SER A 263 2.80 -1.06 -20.95
CA SER A 263 2.81 -2.34 -20.25
C SER A 263 1.42 -2.72 -19.71
N TYR A 264 1.23 -4.00 -19.41
CA TYR A 264 0.02 -4.49 -18.73
C TYR A 264 0.07 -4.23 -17.22
N GLY A 265 1.27 -4.21 -16.63
CA GLY A 265 1.46 -3.96 -15.21
C GLY A 265 1.08 -5.12 -14.29
N LEU A 266 1.14 -6.38 -14.76
CA LEU A 266 0.85 -7.58 -13.95
C LEU A 266 1.78 -7.71 -12.73
N GLY A 267 1.29 -8.35 -11.67
CA GLY A 267 2.09 -8.65 -10.49
C GLY A 267 3.38 -9.38 -10.84
N GLY A 268 4.51 -8.87 -10.34
CA GLY A 268 5.86 -9.32 -10.71
C GLY A 268 6.59 -8.39 -11.67
N THR A 269 5.91 -7.40 -12.26
CA THR A 269 6.55 -6.34 -13.06
C THR A 269 7.45 -5.47 -12.18
N ASP A 270 8.61 -5.07 -12.71
CA ASP A 270 9.60 -4.25 -12.02
C ASP A 270 10.18 -3.20 -12.98
N TYR A 271 9.52 -2.04 -13.05
CA TYR A 271 9.88 -0.99 -14.01
C TYR A 271 11.26 -0.38 -13.72
N TYR A 272 11.76 -0.49 -12.50
CA TYR A 272 13.12 -0.06 -12.19
C TYR A 272 14.15 -0.91 -12.92
N LYS A 273 13.91 -2.22 -13.02
CA LYS A 273 14.80 -3.14 -13.75
C LYS A 273 14.65 -3.03 -15.27
N SER A 274 13.45 -2.81 -15.79
CA SER A 274 13.18 -2.80 -17.24
C SER A 274 13.34 -1.43 -17.90
N GLU A 275 12.84 -0.35 -17.29
CA GLU A 275 12.81 1.01 -17.86
C GLU A 275 13.70 2.01 -17.10
N GLY A 276 14.33 1.58 -16.00
CA GLY A 276 15.30 2.38 -15.27
C GLY A 276 14.70 3.38 -14.27
N GLY A 277 15.57 3.87 -13.39
CA GLY A 277 15.17 4.73 -12.27
C GLY A 277 14.56 6.07 -12.69
N ALA A 278 15.06 6.70 -13.76
CA ALA A 278 14.56 7.99 -14.21
C ALA A 278 13.10 7.92 -14.71
N ALA A 279 12.77 6.92 -15.54
CA ALA A 279 11.41 6.68 -16.00
C ALA A 279 10.45 6.34 -14.86
N VAL A 280 10.92 5.55 -13.88
CA VAL A 280 10.15 5.25 -12.66
C VAL A 280 9.86 6.51 -11.85
N MET A 281 10.82 7.42 -11.68
CA MET A 281 10.61 8.69 -10.97
C MET A 281 9.55 9.56 -11.65
N ILE A 282 9.56 9.62 -13.00
CA ILE A 282 8.51 10.30 -13.77
C ILE A 282 7.15 9.63 -13.51
N ASN A 283 7.06 8.31 -13.65
CA ASN A 283 5.80 7.59 -13.47
C ASN A 283 5.24 7.75 -12.04
N MET A 284 6.10 7.66 -11.03
CA MET A 284 5.76 7.87 -9.62
C MET A 284 5.23 9.29 -9.38
N GLY A 285 5.93 10.32 -9.87
CA GLY A 285 5.49 11.71 -9.70
C GLY A 285 4.19 12.01 -10.44
N VAL A 286 4.03 11.53 -11.68
CA VAL A 286 2.81 11.71 -12.46
C VAL A 286 1.61 11.02 -11.81
N ASN A 287 1.76 9.77 -11.37
CA ASN A 287 0.67 9.05 -10.69
C ASN A 287 0.38 9.66 -9.31
N GLY A 288 1.39 10.17 -8.61
CA GLY A 288 1.23 10.88 -7.34
C GLY A 288 0.43 12.17 -7.48
N LEU A 289 0.78 13.02 -8.46
CA LEU A 289 0.02 14.22 -8.77
C LEU A 289 -1.42 13.88 -9.18
N ALA A 290 -1.61 12.89 -10.04
CA ALA A 290 -2.95 12.48 -10.45
C ALA A 290 -3.78 11.98 -9.25
N ALA A 291 -3.24 11.07 -8.43
CA ALA A 291 -3.93 10.56 -7.25
C ALA A 291 -4.31 11.67 -6.27
N MET A 292 -3.39 12.61 -6.00
CA MET A 292 -3.67 13.80 -5.18
C MET A 292 -4.78 14.65 -5.79
N LEU A 293 -4.70 14.96 -7.09
CA LEU A 293 -5.72 15.75 -7.79
C LEU A 293 -7.08 15.07 -7.73
N PHE A 294 -7.16 13.74 -7.89
CA PHE A 294 -8.43 13.01 -7.77
C PHE A 294 -9.06 13.20 -6.40
N VAL A 295 -8.30 13.07 -5.31
CA VAL A 295 -8.82 13.28 -3.95
C VAL A 295 -9.38 14.70 -3.79
N VAL A 296 -8.61 15.70 -4.23
CA VAL A 296 -9.03 17.11 -4.11
C VAL A 296 -10.24 17.43 -4.99
N MET A 297 -10.29 16.91 -6.22
CA MET A 297 -11.39 17.16 -7.17
C MET A 297 -12.71 16.56 -6.70
N VAL A 298 -12.69 15.43 -5.99
CA VAL A 298 -13.91 14.83 -5.41
C VAL A 298 -14.30 15.44 -4.05
N GLY A 299 -13.59 16.49 -3.61
CA GLY A 299 -13.86 17.16 -2.33
C GLY A 299 -13.34 16.41 -1.09
N GLY A 300 -12.40 15.49 -1.26
CA GLY A 300 -11.80 14.74 -0.15
C GLY A 300 -10.71 15.51 0.60
N ASP A 301 -10.47 15.13 1.86
CA ASP A 301 -9.38 15.66 2.67
C ASP A 301 -8.05 14.97 2.38
N LEU A 302 -6.97 15.75 2.34
CA LEU A 302 -5.60 15.27 2.41
C LEU A 302 -5.20 15.16 3.88
N ASN A 303 -4.96 13.93 4.32
CA ASN A 303 -4.62 13.59 5.70
C ASN A 303 -3.77 12.32 5.76
N GLY A 304 -3.47 11.80 6.95
CA GLY A 304 -2.59 10.64 7.10
C GLY A 304 -3.03 9.44 6.24
N PRO A 305 -4.26 8.95 6.38
CA PRO A 305 -4.83 7.89 5.55
C PRO A 305 -4.81 8.15 4.04
N THR A 306 -5.24 9.33 3.58
CA THR A 306 -5.31 9.61 2.13
C THR A 306 -3.94 9.83 1.52
N ILE A 307 -3.02 10.49 2.23
CA ILE A 307 -1.60 10.60 1.85
C ILE A 307 -0.99 9.19 1.78
N GLY A 308 -1.27 8.32 2.73
CA GLY A 308 -0.81 6.93 2.67
C GLY A 308 -1.40 6.15 1.49
N GLY A 309 -2.66 6.39 1.13
CA GLY A 309 -3.28 5.88 -0.09
C GLY A 309 -2.57 6.36 -1.36
N ILE A 310 -2.24 7.66 -1.44
CA ILE A 310 -1.46 8.24 -2.53
C ILE A 310 -0.07 7.59 -2.60
N PHE A 311 0.64 7.44 -1.48
CA PHE A 311 1.93 6.75 -1.45
C PHE A 311 1.83 5.27 -1.83
N THR A 312 0.67 4.64 -1.66
CA THR A 312 0.44 3.28 -2.18
C THR A 312 0.29 3.28 -3.71
N VAL A 313 -0.35 4.30 -4.30
CA VAL A 313 -0.36 4.48 -5.76
C VAL A 313 1.07 4.72 -6.27
N VAL A 314 1.79 5.66 -5.64
CA VAL A 314 3.15 6.05 -5.98
C VAL A 314 4.12 4.87 -5.85
N GLY A 315 4.11 4.13 -4.74
CA GLY A 315 4.99 2.98 -4.52
C GLY A 315 4.83 1.93 -5.62
N PHE A 316 3.59 1.48 -5.86
CA PHE A 316 3.32 0.50 -6.92
C PHE A 316 3.50 1.05 -8.34
N SER A 317 3.78 2.34 -8.51
CA SER A 317 4.20 2.90 -9.80
C SER A 317 5.61 2.44 -10.20
N ALA A 318 6.36 1.81 -9.30
CA ALA A 318 7.60 1.10 -9.64
C ALA A 318 7.36 -0.37 -10.04
N THR A 319 6.20 -0.95 -9.68
CA THR A 319 5.94 -2.40 -9.80
C THR A 319 4.54 -2.74 -10.35
N GLY A 320 4.07 -1.99 -11.35
CA GLY A 320 2.86 -2.36 -12.11
C GLY A 320 1.89 -1.21 -12.42
N LYS A 321 1.87 -0.12 -11.66
CA LYS A 321 0.90 0.97 -11.91
C LYS A 321 1.41 2.03 -12.86
N HIS A 322 0.50 2.56 -13.68
CA HIS A 322 0.70 3.76 -14.49
C HIS A 322 -0.66 4.38 -14.83
N LEU A 323 -0.71 5.65 -15.24
CA LEU A 323 -1.97 6.35 -15.51
C LEU A 323 -2.95 5.55 -16.38
N ARG A 324 -2.49 4.97 -17.49
CA ARG A 324 -3.36 4.21 -18.41
C ARG A 324 -4.07 3.00 -17.78
N ASN A 325 -3.53 2.41 -16.70
CA ASN A 325 -4.15 1.25 -16.05
C ASN A 325 -4.82 1.58 -14.72
N ILE A 326 -4.46 2.69 -14.04
CA ILE A 326 -5.16 3.12 -12.81
C ILE A 326 -6.43 3.93 -13.09
N LEU A 327 -6.43 4.79 -14.12
CA LEU A 327 -7.55 5.70 -14.40
C LEU A 327 -8.87 4.98 -14.68
N PRO A 328 -8.91 3.90 -15.50
CA PRO A 328 -10.16 3.16 -15.71
C PRO A 328 -10.74 2.59 -14.42
N VAL A 329 -9.87 2.11 -13.53
CA VAL A 329 -10.29 1.52 -12.25
C VAL A 329 -10.84 2.59 -11.31
N MET A 330 -10.16 3.73 -11.19
CA MET A 330 -10.65 4.87 -10.41
C MET A 330 -11.99 5.40 -10.95
N ALA A 331 -12.12 5.50 -12.28
CA ALA A 331 -13.39 5.89 -12.91
C ALA A 331 -14.54 4.93 -12.56
N GLY A 332 -14.26 3.62 -12.45
CA GLY A 332 -15.23 2.65 -11.96
C GLY A 332 -15.74 2.91 -10.55
N VAL A 333 -14.87 3.41 -9.65
CA VAL A 333 -15.27 3.81 -8.30
C VAL A 333 -16.13 5.09 -8.32
N LEU A 334 -15.80 6.06 -9.17
CA LEU A 334 -16.61 7.28 -9.34
C LEU A 334 -17.99 6.98 -9.91
N ILE A 335 -18.09 6.10 -10.90
CA ILE A 335 -19.39 5.66 -11.42
C ILE A 335 -20.19 4.93 -10.33
N ALA A 336 -19.50 4.17 -9.48
CA ALA A 336 -20.14 3.51 -8.35
C ALA A 336 -20.67 4.47 -7.28
N SER A 337 -20.04 5.62 -7.05
CA SER A 337 -20.53 6.59 -6.05
C SER A 337 -21.86 7.21 -6.46
N GLU A 338 -22.08 7.43 -7.76
CA GLU A 338 -23.36 7.95 -8.27
C GLU A 338 -24.49 6.91 -8.22
N ALA A 339 -24.16 5.62 -8.24
CA ALA A 339 -25.12 4.54 -8.32
C ALA A 339 -25.47 3.89 -6.97
N LYS A 340 -24.72 4.20 -5.90
CA LYS A 340 -24.81 3.50 -4.61
C LYS A 340 -25.14 4.47 -3.48
N SER A 341 -25.47 3.93 -2.32
CA SER A 341 -25.98 4.70 -1.17
C SER A 341 -24.91 5.39 -0.31
N TRP A 342 -23.66 5.46 -0.78
CA TRP A 342 -22.53 6.06 -0.08
C TRP A 342 -21.96 7.21 -0.90
N SER A 343 -21.35 8.20 -0.25
CA SER A 343 -20.77 9.36 -0.93
C SER A 343 -19.31 9.12 -1.27
N ILE A 344 -18.83 9.66 -2.40
CA ILE A 344 -17.40 9.61 -2.75
C ILE A 344 -16.51 10.34 -1.73
N THR A 345 -17.09 11.27 -0.97
CA THR A 345 -16.41 12.02 0.10
C THR A 345 -16.30 11.23 1.40
N ASP A 346 -16.96 10.08 1.52
CA ASP A 346 -16.86 9.25 2.73
C ASP A 346 -15.42 8.73 2.88
N PRO A 347 -14.83 8.72 4.10
CA PRO A 347 -13.44 8.28 4.33
C PRO A 347 -13.09 6.93 3.68
N SER A 348 -13.96 5.94 3.87
CA SER A 348 -13.77 4.60 3.30
C SER A 348 -13.89 4.59 1.77
N ALA A 349 -14.70 5.48 1.18
CA ALA A 349 -14.87 5.61 -0.26
C ALA A 349 -13.66 6.28 -0.92
N ILE A 350 -13.09 7.32 -0.30
CA ILE A 350 -11.83 7.95 -0.77
C ILE A 350 -10.68 6.94 -0.75
N LEU A 351 -10.56 6.17 0.34
CA LEU A 351 -9.56 5.11 0.43
C LEU A 351 -9.81 4.01 -0.61
N ALA A 352 -11.07 3.64 -0.86
CA ALA A 352 -11.42 2.69 -1.93
C ALA A 352 -11.06 3.24 -3.31
N LEU A 353 -11.30 4.54 -3.59
CA LEU A 353 -10.91 5.19 -4.85
C LEU A 353 -9.40 5.05 -5.08
N LEU A 354 -8.58 5.45 -4.12
CA LEU A 354 -7.11 5.39 -4.23
C LEU A 354 -6.58 3.96 -4.32
N LEU A 355 -7.11 3.08 -3.48
CA LEU A 355 -6.57 1.73 -3.29
C LEU A 355 -7.20 0.69 -4.25
N SER A 356 -8.30 1.02 -4.93
CA SER A 356 -8.86 0.21 -6.03
C SER A 356 -7.86 -0.05 -7.13
N THR A 357 -6.89 0.87 -7.30
CA THR A 357 -5.78 0.77 -8.25
C THR A 357 -4.92 -0.50 -8.07
N THR A 358 -5.09 -1.29 -7.01
CA THR A 358 -4.58 -2.67 -6.96
C THR A 358 -5.02 -3.54 -8.13
N LEU A 359 -6.20 -3.27 -8.70
CA LEU A 359 -6.78 -3.96 -9.85
C LEU A 359 -6.36 -3.36 -11.20
N ALA A 360 -5.42 -2.41 -11.20
CA ALA A 360 -4.85 -1.84 -12.42
C ALA A 360 -4.42 -2.89 -13.47
N PRO A 361 -3.87 -4.06 -13.11
CA PRO A 361 -3.53 -5.08 -14.11
C PRO A 361 -4.74 -5.59 -14.91
N ILE A 362 -5.95 -5.58 -14.35
CA ILE A 362 -7.18 -5.96 -15.07
C ILE A 362 -7.46 -4.96 -16.20
N ALA A 363 -7.30 -3.66 -15.92
CA ALA A 363 -7.43 -2.62 -16.95
C ALA A 363 -6.30 -2.70 -17.99
N GLY A 364 -5.08 -3.03 -17.54
CA GLY A 364 -3.92 -3.22 -18.43
C GLY A 364 -4.14 -4.36 -19.43
N GLU A 365 -4.48 -5.56 -18.95
CA GLU A 365 -4.64 -6.75 -19.79
C GLU A 365 -5.95 -6.77 -20.58
N PHE A 366 -7.08 -6.41 -19.95
CA PHE A 366 -8.42 -6.59 -20.53
C PHE A 366 -9.05 -5.27 -21.02
N GLY A 367 -8.35 -4.15 -20.88
CA GLY A 367 -8.75 -2.84 -21.38
C GLY A 367 -9.65 -2.05 -20.43
N ILE A 368 -10.02 -0.85 -20.90
CA ILE A 368 -10.68 0.21 -20.10
C ILE A 368 -11.98 -0.29 -19.46
N ILE A 369 -12.85 -0.95 -20.23
CA ILE A 369 -14.17 -1.41 -19.73
C ILE A 369 -14.01 -2.41 -18.57
N ALA A 370 -13.08 -3.36 -18.70
CA ALA A 370 -12.79 -4.31 -17.63
C ALA A 370 -12.25 -3.61 -16.39
N GLY A 371 -11.41 -2.58 -16.56
CA GLY A 371 -10.93 -1.71 -15.49
C GLY A 371 -12.07 -0.99 -14.75
N VAL A 372 -13.00 -0.38 -15.50
CA VAL A 372 -14.18 0.30 -14.93
C VAL A 372 -15.04 -0.68 -14.12
N ILE A 373 -15.31 -1.87 -14.66
CA ILE A 373 -16.07 -2.91 -13.93
C ILE A 373 -15.31 -3.34 -12.67
N ALA A 374 -13.99 -3.52 -12.75
CA ALA A 374 -13.16 -3.89 -11.62
C ALA A 374 -13.24 -2.86 -10.48
N GLY A 375 -13.13 -1.56 -10.80
CA GLY A 375 -13.29 -0.48 -9.82
C GLY A 375 -14.69 -0.40 -9.23
N PHE A 376 -15.71 -0.56 -10.08
CA PHE A 376 -17.11 -0.56 -9.64
C PHE A 376 -17.38 -1.69 -8.64
N LEU A 377 -16.89 -2.91 -8.91
CA LEU A 377 -17.03 -4.05 -7.99
C LEU A 377 -16.16 -3.89 -6.74
N HIS A 378 -14.93 -3.40 -6.90
CA HIS A 378 -14.01 -3.17 -5.79
C HIS A 378 -14.59 -2.26 -4.72
N SER A 379 -15.17 -1.12 -5.10
CA SER A 379 -15.80 -0.22 -4.12
C SER A 379 -16.91 -0.92 -3.31
N SER A 380 -17.74 -1.78 -3.93
CA SER A 380 -18.73 -2.57 -3.19
C SER A 380 -18.07 -3.50 -2.19
N VAL A 381 -17.06 -4.26 -2.62
CA VAL A 381 -16.41 -5.25 -1.76
C VAL A 381 -15.67 -4.54 -0.63
N ALA A 382 -14.85 -3.53 -0.93
CA ALA A 382 -14.03 -2.81 0.03
C ALA A 382 -14.83 -2.15 1.16
N LEU A 383 -16.02 -1.62 0.86
CA LEU A 383 -16.89 -1.00 1.84
C LEU A 383 -17.64 -2.00 2.73
N ASN A 384 -17.70 -3.28 2.36
CA ASN A 384 -18.46 -4.31 3.09
C ASN A 384 -17.58 -5.34 3.79
N VAL A 385 -16.40 -5.66 3.25
CA VAL A 385 -15.53 -6.70 3.85
C VAL A 385 -14.94 -6.32 5.20
N GLY A 386 -14.91 -5.03 5.56
CA GLY A 386 -14.43 -4.57 6.87
C GLY A 386 -15.16 -5.20 8.06
N ILE A 387 -16.42 -5.61 7.88
CA ILE A 387 -17.30 -6.16 8.91
C ILE A 387 -16.74 -7.48 9.49
N VAL A 388 -16.10 -8.31 8.66
CA VAL A 388 -15.65 -9.64 9.07
C VAL A 388 -14.41 -9.60 9.98
N TYR A 389 -13.62 -8.53 9.94
CA TYR A 389 -12.41 -8.37 10.76
C TYR A 389 -12.35 -7.05 11.56
N GLY A 390 -13.46 -6.30 11.64
CA GLY A 390 -13.59 -5.13 12.51
C GLY A 390 -12.63 -3.97 12.20
N GLY A 391 -12.17 -3.85 10.95
CA GLY A 391 -11.21 -2.79 10.58
C GLY A 391 -9.78 -3.01 11.11
N MET A 392 -9.38 -4.22 11.51
CA MET A 392 -8.01 -4.46 12.00
C MET A 392 -6.99 -4.87 10.91
N ASN A 393 -7.36 -4.77 9.63
CA ASN A 393 -6.45 -4.97 8.52
C ASN A 393 -6.28 -3.65 7.77
N LEU A 394 -5.14 -2.97 7.94
CA LEU A 394 -4.85 -1.72 7.23
C LEU A 394 -4.94 -1.88 5.71
N TYR A 395 -4.70 -3.10 5.21
CA TYR A 395 -4.78 -3.42 3.78
C TYR A 395 -6.16 -4.00 3.40
N ASN A 396 -7.25 -3.50 4.00
CA ASN A 396 -8.64 -3.81 3.62
C ASN A 396 -8.83 -3.84 2.09
N ASN A 397 -8.37 -2.79 1.42
CA ASN A 397 -8.52 -2.67 -0.03
C ASN A 397 -7.71 -3.70 -0.82
N GLY A 398 -6.62 -4.23 -0.25
CA GLY A 398 -5.90 -5.37 -0.82
C GLY A 398 -6.68 -6.67 -0.67
N PHE A 399 -7.37 -6.86 0.46
CA PHE A 399 -8.32 -7.97 0.65
C PHE A 399 -9.48 -7.92 -0.34
N ALA A 400 -10.14 -6.77 -0.45
CA ALA A 400 -11.18 -6.55 -1.44
C ALA A 400 -10.69 -6.75 -2.89
N GLY A 401 -9.53 -6.21 -3.22
CA GLY A 401 -8.92 -6.37 -4.54
C GLY A 401 -8.63 -7.84 -4.89
N GLY A 402 -8.08 -8.62 -3.95
CA GLY A 402 -7.87 -10.05 -4.14
C GLY A 402 -9.16 -10.81 -4.45
N LEU A 403 -10.24 -10.55 -3.69
CA LEU A 403 -11.55 -11.16 -3.91
C LEU A 403 -12.12 -10.80 -5.30
N VAL A 404 -12.07 -9.51 -5.67
CA VAL A 404 -12.56 -9.06 -6.98
C VAL A 404 -11.73 -9.67 -8.11
N ALA A 405 -10.41 -9.74 -7.98
CA ALA A 405 -9.56 -10.34 -9.01
C ALA A 405 -9.86 -11.85 -9.19
N MET A 406 -10.00 -12.60 -8.09
CA MET A 406 -10.34 -14.03 -8.15
C MET A 406 -11.73 -14.29 -8.75
N PHE A 407 -12.68 -13.36 -8.55
CA PHE A 407 -14.01 -13.47 -9.14
C PHE A 407 -14.04 -13.04 -10.61
N LEU A 408 -13.55 -11.83 -10.90
CA LEU A 408 -13.74 -11.16 -12.18
C LEU A 408 -12.85 -11.74 -13.29
N VAL A 409 -11.60 -12.08 -12.98
CA VAL A 409 -10.65 -12.54 -14.00
C VAL A 409 -11.10 -13.84 -14.67
N PRO A 410 -11.49 -14.91 -13.93
CA PRO A 410 -11.99 -16.13 -14.56
C PRO A 410 -13.26 -15.90 -15.42
N VAL A 411 -14.15 -15.00 -14.99
CA VAL A 411 -15.36 -14.64 -15.74
C VAL A 411 -15.01 -13.98 -17.07
N ILE A 412 -14.11 -13.00 -17.06
CA ILE A 412 -13.64 -12.32 -18.28
C ILE A 412 -12.96 -13.33 -19.22
N GLN A 413 -12.07 -14.18 -18.69
CA GLN A 413 -11.34 -15.18 -19.47
C GLN A 413 -12.30 -16.17 -20.14
N SER A 414 -13.30 -16.69 -19.42
CA SER A 414 -14.32 -17.60 -19.96
C SER A 414 -15.10 -16.99 -21.13
N ILE A 415 -15.48 -15.70 -21.04
CA ILE A 415 -16.18 -14.99 -22.12
C ILE A 415 -15.26 -14.81 -23.35
N ARG A 416 -14.00 -14.46 -23.12
CA ARG A 416 -13.00 -14.27 -24.20
C ARG A 416 -12.73 -15.59 -24.93
N ASP A 417 -12.58 -16.70 -24.20
CA ASP A 417 -12.35 -18.03 -24.77
C ASP A 417 -13.55 -18.53 -25.57
N ARG A 418 -14.78 -18.24 -25.12
CA ARG A 418 -16.00 -18.55 -25.88
C ARG A 418 -16.07 -17.74 -27.19
N ARG A 419 -15.76 -16.44 -27.14
CA ARG A 419 -15.73 -15.59 -28.34
C ARG A 419 -14.64 -16.02 -29.32
N ALA A 420 -13.46 -16.41 -28.82
CA ALA A 420 -12.38 -16.92 -29.64
C ALA A 420 -12.77 -18.23 -30.35
N ARG A 421 -13.39 -19.18 -29.62
CA ARG A 421 -13.91 -20.42 -30.20
C ARG A 421 -15.02 -20.18 -31.24
N ALA A 422 -15.97 -19.29 -30.94
CA ALA A 422 -17.04 -18.93 -31.88
C ALA A 422 -16.51 -18.26 -33.16
N ARG A 423 -15.41 -17.50 -33.09
CA ARG A 423 -14.74 -16.91 -34.26
C ARG A 423 -13.88 -17.90 -35.03
N GLY A 424 -13.38 -18.94 -34.38
CA GLY A 424 -12.53 -19.98 -34.97
C GLY A 424 -13.27 -21.14 -35.65
N GLY A 425 -14.61 -21.12 -35.70
CA GLY A 425 -15.40 -22.14 -36.40
C GLY A 425 -15.39 -23.55 -35.78
N LEU A 426 -14.77 -23.75 -34.62
CA LEU A 426 -14.75 -25.03 -33.92
C LEU A 426 -16.01 -25.15 -33.04
N SER A 427 -17.05 -25.78 -33.59
CA SER A 427 -18.18 -26.30 -32.81
C SER A 427 -17.83 -27.68 -32.26
N LEU A 428 -18.08 -27.85 -30.95
CA LEU A 428 -18.03 -29.04 -30.08
C LEU A 428 -17.45 -30.34 -30.64
#